data_AF-A0A8C6Z8C7-F1
#
_entry.id   AF-A0A8C6Z8C7-F1
#
_cell.length_a   1.000
_cell.length_b   1.000
_cell.length_c   1.000
_cell.angle_alpha   90.00
_cell.angle_beta   90.00
_cell.angle_gamma   90.00
#
_symmetry.space_group_name_H-M   'P 1'
#
loop_
_entity.id
_entity.type
_entity.pdbx_description
1 polymer ?
#
loop_
_entity_poly.entity_id
_entity_poly.type
_entity_poly.pdbx_seq_one_letter_code
_entity_poly.pdbx_strand_id
1 'polypeptide(L)'
;MRVAVVGAGVAGLSTALCVLEQCGPRAPALQLAVHAERLSPRTASDGAVGLWQPYALHGRGPQETLWNKETFEYLLGHVGSPEAEEMGLFLVSGYNLFKEPVPLWLVQHGAHAGGQEVFALAHQEVSTSRRGIRTAFSHPFFPPQK
;
A
#
# COMPACT_ATOMS: atom_id res chain seq x y z
N MET A 1 21.56 -21.30 -9.30
CA MET A 1 21.81 -19.83 -9.31
C MET A 1 21.81 -19.35 -7.87
N ARG A 2 22.69 -18.42 -7.49
CA ARG A 2 22.69 -17.84 -6.14
C ARG A 2 22.25 -16.37 -6.22
N VAL A 3 21.27 -15.99 -5.42
CA VAL A 3 20.71 -14.64 -5.35
C VAL A 3 20.87 -14.12 -3.94
N ALA A 4 21.44 -12.92 -3.81
CA ALA A 4 21.52 -12.20 -2.56
C ALA A 4 20.64 -10.96 -2.65
N VAL A 5 19.64 -10.88 -1.78
CA VAL A 5 18.80 -9.68 -1.61
C VAL A 5 19.36 -8.87 -0.45
N VAL A 6 19.64 -7.59 -0.68
CA VAL A 6 20.18 -6.70 0.36
C VAL A 6 19.05 -5.80 0.88
N GLY A 7 18.69 -6.00 2.14
CA GLY A 7 17.61 -5.29 2.83
C GLY A 7 16.44 -6.21 3.21
N ALA A 8 15.96 -6.07 4.45
CA ALA A 8 14.85 -6.86 5.00
C ALA A 8 13.61 -5.99 5.32
N GLY A 9 13.47 -4.85 4.63
CA GLY A 9 12.22 -4.07 4.62
C GLY A 9 11.24 -4.59 3.56
N VAL A 10 10.09 -3.92 3.41
CA VAL A 10 8.99 -4.35 2.52
C VAL A 10 9.47 -4.61 1.09
N ALA A 11 10.29 -3.72 0.52
CA ALA A 11 10.79 -3.85 -0.85
C ALA A 11 11.75 -5.05 -1.01
N GLY A 12 12.58 -5.32 0.00
CA GLY A 12 13.53 -6.43 -0.04
C GLY A 12 12.84 -7.79 0.11
N LEU A 13 11.97 -7.91 1.12
CA LEU A 13 11.25 -9.16 1.39
C LEU A 13 10.23 -9.49 0.29
N SER A 14 9.50 -8.51 -0.24
CA SER A 14 8.58 -8.75 -1.36
C SER A 14 9.33 -9.18 -2.62
N THR A 15 10.48 -8.57 -2.92
CA THR A 15 11.34 -8.98 -4.03
C THR A 15 11.86 -10.41 -3.83
N ALA A 16 12.35 -10.74 -2.63
CA ALA A 16 12.83 -12.09 -2.31
C ALA A 16 11.72 -13.13 -2.52
N LEU A 17 10.50 -12.85 -2.06
CA LEU A 17 9.34 -13.71 -2.24
C LEU A 17 8.99 -13.88 -3.73
N CYS A 18 8.85 -12.78 -4.48
CA CYS A 18 8.55 -12.85 -5.91
C CYS A 18 9.61 -13.64 -6.70
N VAL A 19 10.89 -13.50 -6.36
CA VAL A 19 11.96 -14.29 -6.99
C VAL A 19 11.79 -15.78 -6.67
N LEU A 20 11.51 -16.15 -5.42
CA LEU A 20 11.28 -17.54 -5.04
C LEU A 20 10.08 -18.14 -5.78
N GLU A 21 8.96 -17.42 -5.84
CA GLU A 21 7.72 -17.90 -6.48
C GLU A 21 7.84 -18.02 -8.00
N GLN A 22 8.43 -17.02 -8.65
CA GLN A 22 8.49 -16.98 -10.12
C GLN A 22 9.64 -17.79 -10.70
N CYS A 23 10.79 -17.82 -10.01
CA CYS A 23 12.00 -18.47 -10.49
C CYS A 23 12.24 -19.84 -9.86
N GLY A 24 11.77 -20.09 -8.63
CA GLY A 24 11.95 -21.37 -7.94
C GLY A 24 11.49 -22.58 -8.75
N PRO A 25 10.28 -22.59 -9.33
CA PRO A 25 9.80 -23.71 -10.15
C PRO A 25 10.67 -23.98 -11.40
N ARG A 26 11.37 -22.96 -11.92
CA ARG A 26 12.21 -23.05 -13.12
C ARG A 26 13.68 -23.29 -12.81
N ALA A 27 14.10 -23.08 -11.56
CA ALA A 27 15.48 -23.19 -11.13
C ALA A 27 15.58 -24.01 -9.83
N PRO A 28 15.58 -25.36 -9.91
CA PRO A 28 15.61 -26.25 -8.74
C PRO A 28 16.83 -26.07 -7.82
N ALA A 29 17.90 -25.47 -8.34
CA ALA A 29 19.12 -25.12 -7.60
C ALA A 29 19.23 -23.61 -7.31
N LEU A 30 18.10 -22.91 -7.21
CA LEU A 30 18.04 -21.53 -6.73
C LEU A 30 18.35 -21.49 -5.23
N GLN A 31 19.37 -20.72 -4.86
CA GLN A 31 19.69 -20.42 -3.47
C GLN A 31 19.50 -18.91 -3.29
N LEU A 32 18.57 -18.52 -2.43
CA LEU A 32 18.31 -17.12 -2.11
C LEU A 32 18.68 -16.85 -0.66
N ALA A 33 19.42 -15.77 -0.43
CA ALA A 33 19.73 -15.28 0.90
C ALA A 33 19.35 -13.79 1.01
N VAL A 34 18.79 -13.40 2.15
CA VAL A 34 18.52 -11.99 2.48
C VAL A 34 19.58 -11.53 3.48
N HIS A 35 20.27 -10.45 3.17
CA HIS A 35 21.25 -9.82 4.04
C HIS A 35 20.78 -8.43 4.44
N ALA A 36 20.74 -8.13 5.72
CA ALA A 36 20.34 -6.82 6.21
C ALA A 36 21.06 -6.47 7.52
N GLU A 37 21.39 -5.20 7.70
CA GLU A 37 21.87 -4.66 8.99
C GLU A 37 20.74 -4.63 10.03
N ARG A 38 19.51 -4.36 9.57
CA ARG A 38 18.31 -4.20 10.41
C ARG A 38 17.20 -5.09 9.91
N LEU A 39 16.54 -5.75 10.86
CA LEU A 39 15.34 -6.54 10.65
C LEU A 39 14.16 -5.84 11.33
N SER A 40 12.94 -6.29 11.05
CA SER A 40 11.76 -5.87 11.82
C SER A 40 11.97 -6.13 13.32
N PRO A 41 11.55 -5.22 14.21
CA PRO A 41 10.74 -4.02 13.97
C PRO A 41 11.56 -2.73 13.78
N ARG A 42 12.77 -2.79 13.19
CA ARG A 42 13.72 -1.67 13.11
C ARG A 42 14.08 -1.25 11.69
N THR A 43 13.24 -1.59 10.72
CA THR A 43 13.34 -1.13 9.33
C THR A 43 12.55 0.16 9.13
N ALA A 44 12.81 0.88 8.04
CA ALA A 44 11.99 2.03 7.67
C ALA A 44 10.51 1.64 7.41
N SER A 45 10.27 0.40 7.00
CA SER A 45 8.92 -0.13 6.76
C SER A 45 8.11 -0.26 8.04
N ASP A 46 8.74 -0.60 9.18
CA ASP A 46 8.07 -0.70 10.47
C ASP A 46 7.63 0.67 11.02
N GLY A 47 8.26 1.76 10.56
CA GLY A 47 7.88 3.14 10.87
C GLY A 47 6.89 3.76 9.88
N ALA A 48 6.45 3.03 8.86
CA ALA A 48 5.52 3.52 7.86
C ALA A 48 4.08 3.60 8.41
N VAL A 49 3.28 4.52 7.88
CA VAL A 49 1.86 4.69 8.26
C VAL A 49 0.98 3.51 7.80
N GLY A 50 1.41 2.78 6.78
CA GLY A 50 0.66 1.63 6.24
C GLY A 50 -0.49 1.97 5.30
N LEU A 51 -0.73 3.25 5.00
CA LEU A 51 -1.77 3.66 4.05
C LEU A 51 -1.28 3.55 2.61
N TRP A 52 -2.00 2.80 1.78
CA TRP A 52 -1.77 2.80 0.33
C TRP A 52 -2.39 4.06 -0.29
N GLN A 53 -1.55 5.04 -0.59
CA GLN A 53 -1.96 6.27 -1.27
C GLN A 53 -0.79 6.80 -2.11
N PRO A 54 -0.73 6.48 -3.42
CA PRO A 54 0.32 7.02 -4.28
C PRO A 54 0.28 8.56 -4.31
N TYR A 55 1.43 9.20 -4.48
CA TYR A 55 1.44 10.64 -4.70
C TYR A 55 1.06 10.94 -6.16
N ALA A 56 0.28 12.01 -6.38
CA ALA A 56 0.08 12.60 -7.69
C ALA A 56 1.40 13.27 -8.13
N LEU A 57 2.33 12.48 -8.62
CA LEU A 57 3.67 12.94 -8.99
C LEU A 57 3.66 13.39 -10.45
N HIS A 58 3.60 14.71 -10.64
CA HIS A 58 3.89 15.32 -11.94
C HIS A 58 5.30 14.91 -12.39
N GLY A 59 5.41 14.30 -13.58
CA GLY A 59 6.71 13.99 -14.19
C GLY A 59 7.29 12.61 -13.89
N ARG A 60 6.56 11.72 -13.19
CA ARG A 60 6.93 10.31 -13.08
C ARG A 60 6.42 9.50 -14.26
N GLY A 61 7.21 8.53 -14.72
CA GLY A 61 6.98 7.80 -15.96
C GLY A 61 5.77 6.86 -15.86
N PRO A 62 5.23 6.36 -17.00
CA PRO A 62 4.07 5.46 -17.03
C PRO A 62 4.25 4.16 -16.22
N GLN A 63 5.50 3.79 -15.93
CA GLN A 63 5.86 2.57 -15.21
C GLN A 63 5.48 2.61 -13.71
N GLU A 64 5.63 3.74 -13.03
CA GLU A 64 5.31 3.83 -11.60
C GLU A 64 3.80 3.79 -11.38
N THR A 65 3.02 4.36 -12.31
CA THR A 65 1.57 4.21 -12.33
C THR A 65 1.16 2.73 -12.46
N LEU A 66 1.85 1.98 -13.33
CA LEU A 66 1.60 0.55 -13.48
C LEU A 66 1.93 -0.22 -12.20
N TRP A 67 3.11 -0.01 -11.61
CA TRP A 67 3.49 -0.67 -10.36
C TRP A 67 2.54 -0.36 -9.21
N ASN A 68 2.06 0.88 -9.11
CA ASN A 68 1.06 1.26 -8.12
C ASN A 68 -0.24 0.46 -8.34
N LYS A 69 -0.74 0.43 -9.58
CA LYS A 69 -1.95 -0.34 -9.94
C LYS A 69 -1.80 -1.82 -9.58
N GLU A 70 -0.72 -2.45 -10.03
CA GLU A 70 -0.45 -3.88 -9.78
C GLU A 70 -0.33 -4.19 -8.29
N THR A 71 0.32 -3.31 -7.52
CA THR A 71 0.42 -3.46 -6.06
C THR A 71 -0.96 -3.36 -5.41
N PHE A 72 -1.78 -2.39 -5.80
CA PHE A 72 -3.13 -2.24 -5.23
C PHE A 72 -4.01 -3.46 -5.52
N GLU A 73 -4.02 -3.92 -6.78
CA GLU A 73 -4.80 -5.09 -7.19
C GLU A 73 -4.35 -6.35 -6.47
N TYR A 74 -3.04 -6.55 -6.29
CA TYR A 74 -2.50 -7.65 -5.51
C TYR A 74 -2.98 -7.61 -4.05
N LEU A 75 -2.84 -6.47 -3.37
CA LEU A 75 -3.28 -6.34 -1.97
C LEU A 75 -4.78 -6.53 -1.83
N LEU A 76 -5.58 -5.90 -2.70
CA LEU A 76 -7.04 -6.00 -2.70
C LEU A 76 -7.50 -7.45 -2.88
N GLY A 77 -6.84 -8.23 -3.74
CA GLY A 77 -7.14 -9.65 -3.93
C GLY A 77 -6.96 -10.50 -2.67
N HIS A 78 -6.16 -10.05 -1.71
CA HIS A 78 -5.86 -10.78 -0.47
C HIS A 78 -6.67 -10.31 0.74
N VAL A 79 -7.34 -9.15 0.68
CA VAL A 79 -8.10 -8.59 1.80
C VAL A 79 -9.21 -9.54 2.30
N GLY A 80 -9.80 -10.33 1.40
CA GLY A 80 -10.85 -11.32 1.76
C GLY A 80 -10.31 -12.68 2.19
N SER A 81 -9.00 -12.88 2.20
CA SER A 81 -8.39 -14.17 2.55
C SER A 81 -8.35 -14.39 4.07
N PRO A 82 -8.36 -15.66 4.54
CA PRO A 82 -8.14 -15.97 5.96
C PRO A 82 -6.84 -15.39 6.53
N GLU A 83 -5.82 -15.20 5.69
CA GLU A 83 -4.51 -14.71 6.08
C GLU A 83 -4.44 -13.16 6.13
N ALA A 84 -5.50 -12.45 5.73
CA ALA A 84 -5.50 -10.99 5.61
C ALA A 84 -5.10 -10.29 6.91
N GLU A 85 -5.60 -10.77 8.06
CA GLU A 85 -5.28 -10.23 9.38
C GLU A 85 -3.80 -10.42 9.72
N GLU A 86 -3.24 -11.60 9.44
CA GLU A 86 -1.82 -11.91 9.68
C GLU A 86 -0.90 -11.09 8.77
N MET A 87 -1.33 -10.81 7.54
CA MET A 87 -0.64 -9.91 6.61
C MET A 87 -0.77 -8.43 6.99
N GLY A 88 -1.61 -8.08 7.97
CA GLY A 88 -1.90 -6.70 8.35
C GLY A 88 -2.72 -5.93 7.30
N LEU A 89 -3.49 -6.64 6.46
CA LEU A 89 -4.32 -6.05 5.41
C LEU A 89 -5.77 -5.91 5.86
N PHE A 90 -6.31 -4.70 5.73
CA PHE A 90 -7.71 -4.41 5.99
C PHE A 90 -8.16 -3.19 5.20
N LEU A 91 -9.48 -3.06 5.04
CA LEU A 91 -10.06 -1.88 4.43
C LEU A 91 -10.31 -0.76 5.47
N VAL A 92 -9.87 0.46 5.20
CA VAL A 92 -10.16 1.69 5.95
C VAL A 92 -10.98 2.65 5.08
N SER A 93 -11.50 3.75 5.61
CA SER A 93 -12.08 4.83 4.81
C SER A 93 -11.54 6.16 5.32
N GLY A 94 -11.50 7.19 4.47
CA GLY A 94 -10.82 8.44 4.81
C GLY A 94 -11.09 9.60 3.86
N TYR A 95 -10.55 10.76 4.22
CA TYR A 95 -10.71 12.01 3.48
C TYR A 95 -9.37 12.69 3.26
N ASN A 96 -9.14 13.19 2.04
CA ASN A 96 -8.07 14.14 1.75
C ASN A 96 -8.63 15.56 1.88
N LEU A 97 -8.17 16.30 2.90
CA LEU A 97 -8.66 17.65 3.20
C LEU A 97 -7.68 18.71 2.69
N PHE A 98 -8.18 19.68 1.93
CA PHE A 98 -7.39 20.77 1.35
C PHE A 98 -7.94 22.13 1.80
N LYS A 99 -7.04 23.09 2.06
CA LYS A 99 -7.43 24.47 2.42
C LYS A 99 -7.90 25.27 1.20
N GLU A 100 -7.39 24.93 0.03
CA GLU A 100 -7.69 25.57 -1.25
C GLU A 100 -8.18 24.51 -2.24
N PRO A 101 -8.95 24.88 -3.27
CA PRO A 101 -9.33 23.96 -4.33
C PRO A 101 -8.09 23.37 -4.98
N VAL A 102 -8.03 22.04 -5.01
CA VAL A 102 -6.97 21.33 -5.73
C VAL A 102 -7.48 20.85 -7.08
N PRO A 103 -6.64 20.80 -8.12
CA PRO A 103 -7.03 20.24 -9.40
C PRO A 103 -7.50 18.79 -9.24
N LEU A 104 -8.50 18.39 -10.02
CA LEU A 104 -9.07 17.05 -9.92
C LEU A 104 -8.01 15.96 -10.16
N TRP A 105 -7.01 16.19 -11.01
CA TRP A 105 -5.91 15.25 -11.22
C TRP A 105 -4.98 15.08 -10.00
N LEU A 106 -5.01 16.01 -9.04
CA LEU A 106 -4.31 15.90 -7.75
C LEU A 106 -5.10 15.02 -6.77
N VAL A 107 -6.42 14.91 -6.97
CA VAL A 107 -7.31 13.98 -6.29
C VAL A 107 -7.28 12.68 -7.07
N GLN A 108 -6.55 11.68 -6.59
CA GLN A 108 -6.25 10.46 -7.35
C GLN A 108 -7.49 9.86 -8.06
N HIS A 109 -7.41 9.75 -9.39
CA HIS A 109 -8.43 9.09 -10.20
C HIS A 109 -8.38 7.57 -9.95
N GLY A 110 -9.41 7.07 -9.26
CA GLY A 110 -9.83 5.68 -9.37
C GLY A 110 -10.18 5.33 -10.82
N ALA A 111 -9.95 4.07 -11.17
CA ALA A 111 -9.95 3.52 -12.52
C ALA A 111 -11.16 3.93 -13.41
N HIS A 112 -10.87 4.16 -14.70
CA HIS A 112 -11.87 4.16 -15.75
C HIS A 112 -12.38 2.71 -16.00
N ALA A 113 -13.54 2.39 -15.45
CA ALA A 113 -14.54 1.50 -16.03
C ALA A 113 -15.89 1.91 -15.42
N GLY A 114 -16.97 1.90 -16.21
CA GLY A 114 -18.22 2.60 -15.91
C GLY A 114 -18.81 2.35 -14.52
N GLY A 115 -19.41 3.40 -13.96
CA GLY A 115 -20.15 3.33 -12.70
C GLY A 115 -19.28 3.70 -11.51
N GLN A 116 -19.84 4.53 -10.65
CA GLN A 116 -19.23 5.02 -9.43
C GLN A 116 -18.74 3.87 -8.55
N GLU A 117 -17.48 3.93 -8.12
CA GLU A 117 -17.01 3.52 -6.80
C GLU A 117 -15.50 3.76 -6.74
N VAL A 118 -15.11 4.86 -6.10
CA VAL A 118 -13.72 5.08 -5.74
C VAL A 118 -13.44 4.15 -4.57
N PHE A 119 -13.02 2.92 -4.83
CA PHE A 119 -12.28 2.16 -3.82
C PHE A 119 -10.85 2.65 -3.84
N ALA A 120 -10.58 3.72 -3.11
CA ALA A 120 -9.54 3.53 -2.13
C ALA A 120 -10.22 2.86 -0.95
N LEU A 121 -9.47 2.66 0.09
CA LEU A 121 -10.02 2.80 1.41
C LEU A 121 -10.62 4.21 1.58
N ALA A 122 -11.80 4.48 1.00
CA ALA A 122 -12.68 5.66 1.14
C ALA A 122 -13.72 5.79 0.00
N HIS A 123 -15.02 5.68 0.30
CA HIS A 123 -16.08 6.24 -0.53
C HIS A 123 -16.07 7.79 -0.41
N GLN A 124 -16.11 8.51 -1.52
CA GLN A 124 -15.93 9.96 -1.59
C GLN A 124 -17.28 10.71 -1.51
N GLU A 125 -17.43 11.60 -0.52
CA GLU A 125 -18.26 12.81 -0.66
C GLU A 125 -17.37 14.03 -0.45
N VAL A 126 -17.41 14.98 -1.38
CA VAL A 126 -16.63 16.22 -1.34
C VAL A 126 -17.39 17.24 -0.48
N SER A 127 -16.83 17.61 0.67
CA SER A 127 -17.37 18.67 1.53
C SER A 127 -16.30 19.72 1.84
N THR A 128 -16.56 20.97 1.44
CA THR A 128 -15.73 22.13 1.77
C THR A 128 -16.20 22.74 3.09
N SER A 129 -15.43 22.58 4.18
CA SER A 129 -15.71 23.23 5.47
C SER A 129 -14.68 24.32 5.79
N ARG A 130 -15.16 25.52 6.15
CA ARG A 130 -14.37 26.73 6.46
C ARG A 130 -13.81 26.80 7.89
N ARG A 131 -13.81 25.73 8.69
CA ARG A 131 -13.37 25.82 10.10
C ARG A 131 -12.50 24.66 10.55
N GLY A 132 -11.28 24.99 10.99
CA GLY A 132 -10.52 24.31 12.04
C GLY A 132 -10.18 22.84 11.83
N ILE A 133 -8.90 22.56 11.56
CA ILE A 133 -8.35 21.21 11.39
C ILE A 133 -8.58 20.36 12.65
N ARG A 134 -9.31 19.25 12.50
CA ARG A 134 -9.14 18.03 13.30
C ARG A 134 -8.92 16.89 12.31
N THR A 135 -7.76 16.25 12.38
CA THR A 135 -7.52 14.99 11.67
C THR A 135 -8.41 13.93 12.32
N ALA A 136 -9.54 13.63 11.70
CA ALA A 136 -10.45 12.59 12.16
C ALA A 136 -10.14 11.30 11.37
N PHE A 137 -9.26 10.46 11.93
CA PHE A 137 -9.33 9.04 11.66
C PHE A 137 -10.42 8.50 12.58
N SER A 138 -11.53 8.01 12.03
CA SER A 138 -12.46 7.20 12.82
C SER A 138 -11.67 6.00 13.32
N HIS A 139 -11.39 5.99 14.63
CA HIS A 139 -10.67 4.91 15.29
C HIS A 139 -11.33 3.57 14.96
N PRO A 140 -10.58 2.50 14.63
CA PRO A 140 -11.07 1.17 14.94
C PRO A 140 -11.18 1.08 16.46
N PHE A 141 -12.40 0.85 16.93
CA PHE A 141 -12.72 0.65 18.33
C PHE A 141 -12.03 -0.63 18.82
N PHE A 142 -10.83 -0.50 19.40
CA PHE A 142 -10.25 -1.58 20.18
C PHE A 142 -11.00 -1.65 21.52
N PRO A 143 -11.60 -2.80 21.90
CA PRO A 143 -12.17 -2.93 23.23
C PRO A 143 -11.03 -2.87 24.27
N PRO A 144 -11.28 -2.31 25.47
CA PRO A 144 -10.27 -2.25 26.52
C PRO A 144 -9.82 -3.67 26.90
N GLN A 145 -8.51 -3.93 26.79
CA GLN A 145 -7.86 -5.03 27.49
C GLN A 145 -7.98 -4.75 29.00
N LYS A 146 -8.35 -5.78 29.75
CA LYS A 146 -8.71 -5.75 31.18
C LYS A 146 -7.63 -5.18 32.10
#